data_AF-A0A2W4PAP7-F1
#
_entry.id   AF-A0A2W4PAP7-F1
#
_cell.length_a   1.000
_cell.length_b   1.000
_cell.length_c   1.000
_cell.angle_alpha   90.00
_cell.angle_beta   90.00
_cell.angle_gamma   90.00
#
_symmetry.space_group_name_H-M   'P 1'
#
loop_
_entity.id
_entity.type
_entity.pdbx_description
1 polymer ?
#
loop_
_entity_poly.entity_id
_entity_poly.type
_entity_poly.pdbx_seq_one_letter_code
_entity_poly.pdbx_strand_id
1 'polypeptide(L)'
;MDLIGESDRHLRLVESLFPEVRFVARGDEIAISGPELDAERARKVMEEMLLLVQEGQSLDEGRIVEVVKMVTDEVPSPAGVLSDGIPVGRGRMVRAKTHGQHRYMEAIRENTLTFGIGPAGTGKTYLAMAAAVDALVSGSVRRIILTRPAVEAGGRPGLLPGGPAPQGDPPLRPPSHAPRGMLGPPAVSFTHLPA
;
A
#
# COMPACT_ATOMS: atom_id res chain seq x y z
N MET A 1 2.88 -25.61 -2.27
CA MET A 1 4.13 -25.49 -3.08
C MET A 1 4.55 -24.03 -3.34
N ASP A 2 3.73 -23.01 -3.02
CA ASP A 2 4.09 -21.61 -3.35
C ASP A 2 4.96 -20.90 -2.27
N LEU A 3 5.04 -21.47 -1.06
CA LEU A 3 5.78 -20.87 0.05
C LEU A 3 7.30 -20.79 -0.21
N ILE A 4 7.90 -21.92 -0.60
CA ILE A 4 9.35 -22.04 -0.87
C ILE A 4 9.71 -21.35 -2.21
N GLY A 5 8.73 -21.19 -3.10
CA GLY A 5 8.90 -20.61 -4.42
C GLY A 5 9.56 -21.57 -5.41
N GLU A 6 9.54 -21.21 -6.69
CA GLU A 6 10.20 -21.99 -7.74
C GLU A 6 11.73 -22.00 -7.52
N SER A 7 12.33 -23.19 -7.61
CA SER A 7 13.77 -23.39 -7.37
C SER A 7 14.26 -22.83 -6.01
N ASP A 8 13.39 -22.88 -5.00
CA ASP A 8 13.63 -22.41 -3.63
C ASP A 8 13.94 -20.92 -3.51
N ARG A 9 13.51 -20.10 -4.48
CA ARG A 9 13.84 -18.66 -4.52
C ARG A 9 13.40 -17.89 -3.27
N HIS A 10 12.23 -18.19 -2.69
CA HIS A 10 11.73 -17.47 -1.51
C HIS A 10 12.51 -17.88 -0.27
N LEU A 11 12.80 -19.18 -0.14
CA LEU A 11 13.61 -19.70 0.98
C LEU A 11 15.03 -19.12 0.93
N ARG A 12 15.68 -19.08 -0.24
CA ARG A 12 17.01 -18.48 -0.42
C ARG A 12 17.04 -17.00 -0.08
N LEU A 13 15.96 -16.27 -0.39
CA LEU A 13 15.84 -14.87 0.00
C LEU A 13 15.80 -14.72 1.52
N VAL A 14 15.00 -15.54 2.21
CA VAL A 14 14.95 -15.55 3.68
C VAL A 14 16.31 -15.94 4.28
N GLU A 15 16.98 -16.97 3.74
CA GLU A 15 18.35 -17.35 4.13
C GLU A 15 19.34 -16.18 4.01
N SER A 16 19.25 -15.40 2.93
CA SER A 16 20.12 -14.23 2.73
C SER A 16 19.89 -13.11 3.74
N LEU A 17 18.68 -13.03 4.31
CA LEU A 17 18.30 -12.05 5.33
C LEU A 17 18.65 -12.51 6.75
N PHE A 18 18.90 -13.81 6.94
CA PHE A 18 19.28 -14.41 8.23
C PHE A 18 20.57 -15.25 8.09
N PRO A 19 21.75 -14.62 7.90
CA PRO A 19 22.99 -15.33 7.55
C PRO A 19 23.50 -16.30 8.63
N GLU A 20 23.12 -16.10 9.90
CA GLU A 20 23.49 -16.99 11.01
C GLU A 20 22.50 -18.15 11.23
N VAL A 21 21.40 -18.18 10.47
CA VAL A 21 20.35 -19.20 10.57
C VAL A 21 20.49 -20.18 9.42
N ARG A 22 20.51 -21.47 9.76
CA ARG A 22 20.48 -22.57 8.81
C ARG A 22 19.08 -23.13 8.70
N PHE A 23 18.60 -23.25 7.45
CA PHE A 23 17.33 -23.86 7.09
C PHE A 23 17.58 -25.22 6.44
N VAL A 24 16.79 -26.22 6.81
CA VAL A 24 16.83 -27.57 6.21
C VAL A 24 15.40 -28.00 5.90
N ALA A 25 15.03 -27.97 4.62
CA ALA A 25 13.73 -28.43 4.16
C ALA A 25 13.75 -29.94 3.88
N ARG A 26 12.81 -30.70 4.47
CA ARG A 26 12.60 -32.13 4.21
C ARG A 26 11.10 -32.40 4.12
N GLY A 27 10.62 -32.68 2.90
CA GLY A 27 9.19 -32.87 2.66
C GLY A 27 8.41 -31.59 2.93
N ASP A 28 7.51 -31.64 3.90
CA ASP A 28 6.67 -30.54 4.39
C ASP A 28 7.22 -29.85 5.66
N GLU A 29 8.35 -30.33 6.19
CA GLU A 29 9.00 -29.77 7.37
C GLU A 29 10.20 -28.90 7.01
N ILE A 30 10.35 -27.77 7.70
CA ILE A 30 11.53 -26.90 7.62
C ILE A 30 12.14 -26.82 9.00
N ALA A 31 13.31 -27.43 9.17
CA ALA A 31 14.10 -27.31 10.38
C ALA A 31 14.94 -26.02 10.33
N ILE A 32 14.87 -25.23 11.40
CA ILE A 32 15.55 -23.94 11.55
C ILE A 32 16.49 -24.04 12.75
N SER A 33 17.76 -23.68 12.57
CA SER A 33 18.78 -23.72 13.62
C SER A 33 19.72 -22.52 13.52
N GLY A 34 20.11 -21.94 14.65
CA GLY A 34 20.96 -20.75 14.71
C GLY A 34 20.91 -20.11 16.10
N PRO A 35 21.37 -18.85 16.25
CA PRO A 35 21.16 -18.06 17.46
C PRO A 35 19.67 -17.97 17.80
N GLU A 36 19.32 -18.10 19.08
CA GLU A 36 17.92 -18.24 19.54
C GLU A 36 17.01 -17.13 19.01
N LEU A 37 17.44 -15.86 19.11
CA LEU A 37 16.67 -14.71 18.66
C LEU A 37 16.42 -14.72 17.14
N ASP A 38 17.45 -15.02 16.35
CA ASP A 38 17.35 -14.98 14.89
C ASP A 38 16.62 -16.22 14.34
N ALA A 39 16.80 -17.38 14.96
CA ALA A 39 16.04 -18.59 14.64
C ALA A 39 14.54 -18.40 14.93
N GLU A 40 14.19 -17.71 16.02
CA GLU A 40 12.79 -17.42 16.35
C GLU A 40 12.17 -16.40 15.38
N ARG A 41 12.92 -15.34 15.02
CA ARG A 41 12.48 -14.39 13.98
C ARG A 41 12.30 -15.07 12.62
N ALA A 42 13.24 -15.92 12.22
CA ALA A 42 13.16 -16.69 11.00
C ALA A 42 11.95 -17.63 10.99
N ARG A 43 11.68 -18.33 12.10
CA ARG A 43 10.47 -19.14 12.28
C ARG A 43 9.22 -18.30 12.06
N LYS A 44 9.10 -17.17 12.77
CA LYS A 44 7.94 -16.28 12.67
C LYS A 44 7.75 -15.76 11.24
N VAL A 45 8.82 -15.40 10.54
CA VAL A 45 8.76 -15.00 9.11
C VAL A 45 8.14 -16.11 8.25
N MET A 46 8.60 -17.36 8.43
CA MET A 46 8.08 -18.49 7.66
C MET A 46 6.61 -18.78 7.97
N GLU A 47 6.19 -18.64 9.22
CA GLU A 47 4.79 -18.77 9.64
C GLU A 47 3.90 -17.68 9.01
N GLU A 48 4.33 -16.42 9.04
CA GLU A 48 3.60 -15.30 8.43
C GLU A 48 3.51 -15.42 6.90
N MET A 49 4.60 -15.87 6.25
CA MET A 49 4.58 -16.17 4.81
C MET A 49 3.62 -17.31 4.47
N LEU A 50 3.54 -18.35 5.32
CA LEU A 50 2.61 -19.45 5.15
C LEU A 50 1.15 -18.97 5.25
N LEU A 51 0.84 -18.13 6.24
CA LEU A 51 -0.49 -17.53 6.39
C LEU A 51 -0.91 -16.75 5.14
N LEU A 52 -0.01 -15.91 4.62
CA LEU A 52 -0.26 -15.14 3.39
C LEU A 52 -0.61 -16.05 2.19
N VAL A 53 0.14 -17.14 2.01
CA VAL A 53 -0.12 -18.10 0.92
C VAL A 53 -1.44 -18.85 1.13
N GLN A 54 -1.76 -19.23 2.36
CA GLN A 54 -3.03 -19.89 2.70
C GLN A 54 -4.24 -18.99 2.44
N GLU A 55 -4.09 -17.68 2.62
CA GLU A 55 -5.08 -16.66 2.27
C GLU A 55 -5.13 -16.34 0.76
N GLY A 56 -4.38 -17.08 -0.06
CA GLY A 56 -4.31 -16.89 -1.51
C GLY A 56 -3.58 -15.63 -1.94
N GLN A 57 -2.77 -15.01 -1.07
CA GLN A 57 -1.90 -13.91 -1.44
C GLN A 57 -0.64 -14.45 -2.12
N SER A 58 -0.25 -13.81 -3.23
CA SER A 58 1.03 -14.12 -3.88
C SER A 58 2.20 -13.55 -3.08
N LEU A 59 3.27 -14.34 -2.95
CA LEU A 59 4.54 -13.87 -2.42
C LEU A 59 5.45 -13.39 -3.55
N ASP A 60 5.96 -12.17 -3.42
CA ASP A 60 7.04 -11.62 -4.22
C ASP A 60 8.21 -11.20 -3.32
N GLU A 61 9.35 -10.87 -3.91
CA GLU A 61 10.56 -10.49 -3.15
C GLU A 61 10.31 -9.31 -2.21
N GLY A 62 9.57 -8.29 -2.68
CA GLY A 62 9.28 -7.10 -1.89
C GLY A 62 8.40 -7.41 -0.68
N ARG A 63 7.43 -8.32 -0.83
CA ARG A 63 6.55 -8.77 0.25
C ARG A 63 7.30 -9.59 1.28
N ILE A 64 8.22 -10.46 0.85
CA ILE A 64 9.08 -11.23 1.75
C ILE A 64 9.97 -10.29 2.58
N VAL A 65 10.64 -9.34 1.94
CA VAL A 65 11.48 -8.34 2.62
C VAL A 65 10.65 -7.54 3.64
N GLU A 66 9.44 -7.14 3.28
CA GLU A 66 8.57 -6.41 4.21
C GLU A 66 8.11 -7.29 5.39
N VAL A 67 7.79 -8.57 5.19
CA VAL A 67 7.47 -9.50 6.29
C VAL A 67 8.66 -9.62 7.25
N VAL A 68 9.88 -9.82 6.73
CA VAL A 68 11.10 -9.87 7.56
C VAL A 68 11.26 -8.59 8.37
N LYS A 69 11.09 -7.44 7.73
CA LYS A 69 11.16 -6.14 8.39
C LYS A 69 10.10 -6.02 9.50
N MET A 70 8.84 -6.35 9.21
CA MET A 70 7.76 -6.28 10.20
C MET A 70 7.99 -7.21 11.40
N VAL A 71 8.52 -8.41 11.17
CA VAL A 71 8.90 -9.32 12.26
C VAL A 71 10.04 -8.74 13.09
N THR A 72 11.04 -8.13 12.44
CA THR A 72 12.17 -7.48 13.11
C THR A 72 11.72 -6.26 13.93
N ASP A 73 10.77 -5.50 13.40
CA ASP A 73 10.13 -4.34 14.05
C ASP A 73 9.05 -4.76 15.08
N GLU A 74 8.92 -6.06 15.38
CA GLU A 74 7.98 -6.63 16.36
C GLU A 74 6.50 -6.30 16.09
N VAL A 75 6.12 -6.11 14.82
CA VAL A 75 4.72 -5.96 14.42
C VAL A 75 3.98 -7.26 14.79
N PRO A 76 2.81 -7.18 15.49
CA PRO A 76 2.13 -8.38 15.99
C PRO A 76 1.68 -9.36 14.89
N SER A 77 1.13 -8.86 13.78
CA SER A 77 0.63 -9.68 12.67
C SER A 77 1.00 -9.10 11.30
N PRO A 78 2.20 -9.40 10.78
CA PRO A 78 2.61 -9.04 9.42
C PRO A 78 1.64 -9.51 8.32
N ALA A 79 1.15 -10.76 8.37
CA ALA A 79 0.21 -11.29 7.40
C ALA A 79 -1.11 -10.50 7.44
N GLY A 80 -1.66 -10.24 8.63
CA GLY A 80 -2.88 -9.45 8.79
C GLY A 80 -2.74 -8.04 8.23
N VAL A 81 -1.62 -7.37 8.52
CA VAL A 81 -1.29 -6.04 7.99
C VAL A 81 -1.25 -6.02 6.46
N LEU A 82 -0.67 -7.04 5.86
CA LEU A 82 -0.48 -7.13 4.41
C LEU A 82 -1.71 -7.68 3.66
N SER A 83 -2.59 -8.38 4.36
CA SER A 83 -3.85 -8.90 3.83
C SER A 83 -5.00 -7.92 3.95
N ASP A 84 -4.94 -6.98 4.90
CA ASP A 84 -5.91 -5.90 5.01
C ASP A 84 -5.92 -5.03 3.74
N GLY A 85 -7.14 -4.76 3.27
CA GLY A 85 -7.37 -4.02 2.06
C GLY A 85 -8.74 -3.38 2.02
N ILE A 86 -8.83 -2.35 1.20
CA ILE A 86 -10.03 -1.56 0.98
C ILE A 86 -10.73 -2.07 -0.28
N PRO A 87 -12.00 -2.47 -0.22
CA PRO A 87 -12.75 -2.85 -1.40
C PRO A 87 -13.02 -1.60 -2.25
N VAL A 88 -12.62 -1.62 -3.51
CA VAL A 88 -12.76 -0.47 -4.43
C VAL A 88 -13.78 -0.70 -5.54
N GLY A 89 -14.77 -1.55 -5.27
CA GLY A 89 -15.82 -1.94 -6.23
C GLY A 89 -15.37 -3.00 -7.25
N ARG A 90 -16.34 -3.67 -7.89
CA ARG A 90 -16.15 -4.74 -8.89
C ARG A 90 -15.23 -5.88 -8.42
N GLY A 91 -15.30 -6.24 -7.14
CA GLY A 91 -14.50 -7.32 -6.55
C GLY A 91 -13.00 -7.04 -6.45
N ARG A 92 -12.55 -5.79 -6.66
CA ARG A 92 -11.15 -5.41 -6.52
C ARG A 92 -10.87 -4.88 -5.13
N MET A 93 -9.66 -5.14 -4.65
CA MET A 93 -9.21 -4.80 -3.31
C MET A 93 -7.85 -4.09 -3.40
N VAL A 94 -7.74 -2.95 -2.73
CA VAL A 94 -6.50 -2.19 -2.60
C VAL A 94 -5.89 -2.53 -1.25
N ARG A 95 -4.77 -3.26 -1.26
CA ARG A 95 -4.08 -3.71 -0.04
C ARG A 95 -2.89 -2.82 0.30
N ALA A 96 -2.59 -2.75 1.60
CA ALA A 96 -1.32 -2.21 2.05
C ALA A 96 -0.17 -3.12 1.59
N LYS A 97 0.90 -2.50 1.11
CA LYS A 97 2.15 -3.20 0.76
C LYS A 97 3.21 -3.07 1.84
N THR A 98 3.04 -2.14 2.77
CA THR A 98 3.97 -1.89 3.87
C THR A 98 3.22 -1.61 5.15
N HIS A 99 3.89 -1.78 6.29
CA HIS A 99 3.30 -1.47 7.59
C HIS A 99 2.89 0.02 7.69
N GLY A 100 3.67 0.93 7.11
CA GLY A 100 3.34 2.35 7.07
C GLY A 100 2.07 2.66 6.25
N GLN A 101 1.84 1.92 5.16
CA GLN A 101 0.60 2.06 4.38
C GLN A 101 -0.62 1.57 5.14
N HIS A 102 -0.50 0.45 5.85
CA HIS A 102 -1.56 -0.05 6.72
C HIS A 102 -1.90 0.96 7.83
N ARG A 103 -0.89 1.48 8.53
CA ARG A 103 -1.08 2.55 9.53
C ARG A 103 -1.77 3.78 8.96
N TYR A 104 -1.46 4.15 7.72
CA TYR A 104 -2.14 5.26 7.05
C TYR A 104 -3.62 4.96 6.76
N MET A 105 -3.94 3.73 6.37
CA MET A 105 -5.32 3.29 6.16
C MET A 105 -6.12 3.29 7.46
N GLU A 106 -5.56 2.74 8.54
CA GLU A 106 -6.17 2.78 9.87
C GLU A 106 -6.41 4.22 10.33
N ALA A 107 -5.42 5.09 10.17
CA ALA A 107 -5.57 6.50 10.50
C ALA A 107 -6.70 7.19 9.72
N ILE A 108 -7.00 6.78 8.49
CA ILE A 108 -8.17 7.29 7.74
C ILE A 108 -9.48 6.76 8.33
N ARG A 109 -9.54 5.48 8.74
CA ARG A 109 -10.75 4.85 9.30
C ARG A 109 -11.10 5.43 10.67
N GLU A 110 -10.09 5.71 11.50
CA GLU A 110 -10.27 6.10 12.91
C GLU A 110 -10.41 7.62 13.12
N ASN A 111 -10.01 8.46 12.16
CA ASN A 111 -9.95 9.91 12.33
C ASN A 111 -10.78 10.64 11.28
N THR A 112 -11.42 11.74 11.70
CA THR A 112 -12.15 12.63 10.78
C THR A 112 -11.23 13.35 9.79
N LEU A 113 -9.98 13.63 10.16
CA LEU A 113 -8.99 14.33 9.34
C LEU A 113 -7.62 13.66 9.48
N THR A 114 -7.03 13.28 8.34
CA THR A 114 -5.75 12.55 8.29
C THR A 114 -4.79 13.22 7.30
N PHE A 115 -3.60 13.57 7.76
CA PHE A 115 -2.54 14.14 6.93
C PHE A 115 -1.58 13.04 6.45
N GLY A 116 -1.60 12.75 5.15
CA GLY A 116 -0.63 11.84 4.53
C GLY A 116 0.62 12.60 4.08
N ILE A 117 1.71 12.54 4.86
CA ILE A 117 3.00 13.15 4.51
C ILE A 117 4.00 12.06 4.12
N GLY A 118 4.76 12.28 3.05
CA GLY A 118 5.86 11.38 2.67
C GLY A 118 6.28 11.51 1.20
N PRO A 119 7.33 10.80 0.78
CA PRO A 119 7.88 10.88 -0.58
C PRO A 119 6.87 10.57 -1.69
N ALA A 120 7.15 11.02 -2.91
CA ALA A 120 6.38 10.62 -4.08
C ALA A 120 6.39 9.08 -4.25
N GLY A 121 5.30 8.50 -4.74
CA GLY A 121 5.20 7.06 -4.99
C GLY A 121 4.85 6.18 -3.78
N THR A 122 4.76 6.72 -2.55
CA THR A 122 4.44 5.90 -1.36
C THR A 122 2.96 5.53 -1.18
N GLY A 123 2.10 5.85 -2.15
CA GLY A 123 0.69 5.43 -2.16
C GLY A 123 -0.29 6.33 -1.40
N LYS A 124 0.15 7.44 -0.78
CA LYS A 124 -0.70 8.35 0.03
C LYS A 124 -2.01 8.74 -0.67
N THR A 125 -1.93 9.32 -1.86
CA THR A 125 -3.12 9.73 -2.63
C THR A 125 -3.95 8.52 -3.08
N TYR A 126 -3.28 7.41 -3.44
CA TYR A 126 -3.95 6.21 -3.95
C TYR A 126 -4.78 5.52 -2.86
N LEU A 127 -4.21 5.32 -1.67
CA LEU A 127 -4.89 4.71 -0.53
C LEU A 127 -6.01 5.61 0.02
N ALA A 128 -5.79 6.93 0.07
CA ALA A 128 -6.84 7.89 0.44
C ALA A 128 -8.05 7.79 -0.50
N MET A 129 -7.79 7.68 -1.80
CA MET A 129 -8.87 7.52 -2.78
C MET A 129 -9.54 6.16 -2.68
N ALA A 130 -8.80 5.08 -2.39
CA ALA A 130 -9.42 3.78 -2.14
C ALA A 130 -10.43 3.87 -0.98
N ALA A 131 -10.04 4.48 0.14
CA ALA A 131 -10.92 4.69 1.29
C ALA A 131 -12.13 5.58 0.95
N ALA A 132 -11.91 6.66 0.19
CA ALA A 132 -13.01 7.53 -0.24
C ALA A 132 -14.00 6.82 -1.17
N VAL A 133 -13.49 5.97 -2.07
CA VAL A 133 -14.29 5.15 -2.98
C VAL A 133 -15.12 4.13 -2.21
N ASP A 134 -14.52 3.43 -1.25
CA ASP A 134 -15.22 2.49 -0.38
C ASP A 134 -16.36 3.19 0.39
N ALA A 135 -16.07 4.33 1.02
CA ALA A 135 -17.07 5.13 1.71
C ALA A 135 -18.22 5.61 0.81
N LEU A 136 -17.95 5.87 -0.47
CA LEU A 136 -18.99 6.24 -1.45
C LEU A 136 -19.85 5.02 -1.83
N VAL A 137 -19.22 3.86 -2.05
CA VAL A 137 -19.90 2.61 -2.44
C VAL A 137 -20.74 2.04 -1.29
N SER A 138 -20.24 2.12 -0.05
CA SER A 138 -20.96 1.71 1.15
C SER A 138 -22.10 2.66 1.55
N GLY A 139 -22.18 3.84 0.93
CA GLY A 139 -23.16 4.87 1.24
C GLY A 139 -22.82 5.71 2.48
N SER A 140 -21.65 5.52 3.09
CA SER A 140 -21.17 6.36 4.21
C SER A 140 -21.02 7.83 3.80
N VAL A 141 -20.73 8.11 2.52
CA VAL A 141 -20.72 9.46 1.95
C VAL A 141 -21.52 9.54 0.66
N ARG A 142 -22.06 10.74 0.35
CA ARG A 142 -22.84 11.00 -0.87
C ARG A 142 -22.01 11.48 -2.06
N ARG A 143 -20.81 12.01 -1.81
CA ARG A 143 -19.93 12.57 -2.85
C ARG A 143 -18.47 12.59 -2.39
N ILE A 144 -17.55 12.48 -3.33
CA ILE A 144 -16.11 12.66 -3.13
C ILE A 144 -15.71 14.00 -3.76
N ILE A 145 -14.93 14.82 -3.05
CA ILE A 145 -14.36 16.07 -3.58
C ILE A 145 -12.85 15.89 -3.64
N LEU A 146 -12.29 16.01 -4.85
CA LEU A 146 -10.84 15.99 -5.08
C LEU A 146 -10.40 17.38 -5.49
N THR A 147 -9.50 17.97 -4.72
CA THR A 147 -8.89 19.26 -5.02
C THR A 147 -7.38 19.13 -5.09
N ARG A 148 -6.76 20.01 -5.88
CA ARG A 148 -5.32 20.25 -5.86
C ARG A 148 -5.08 21.75 -5.97
N PRO A 149 -4.06 22.29 -5.28
CA PRO A 149 -3.68 23.68 -5.46
C PRO A 149 -3.27 23.92 -6.92
N ALA A 150 -3.56 25.12 -7.43
CA ALA A 150 -3.27 25.52 -8.81
C ALA A 150 -1.75 25.69 -9.10
N VAL A 151 -0.91 25.62 -8.06
CA VAL A 151 0.53 25.81 -8.17
C VAL A 151 1.23 24.48 -7.92
N GLU A 152 1.98 24.00 -8.91
CA GLU A 152 2.82 22.82 -8.82
C GLU A 152 4.19 23.22 -8.27
N ALA A 153 4.77 22.42 -7.37
CA ALA A 153 6.07 22.71 -6.76
C ALA A 153 7.15 22.79 -7.85
N GLY A 154 7.69 23.99 -8.08
CA GLY A 154 8.70 24.27 -9.12
C GLY A 154 8.18 25.01 -10.36
N GLY A 155 6.87 25.27 -10.47
CA GLY A 155 6.31 26.17 -11.49
C GLY A 155 6.54 27.65 -11.14
N ARG A 156 6.71 28.50 -12.16
CA ARG A 156 6.66 29.96 -11.95
C ARG A 156 5.28 30.31 -11.37
N PRO A 157 5.17 31.23 -10.40
CA PRO A 157 3.87 31.68 -9.91
C PRO A 157 3.12 32.36 -11.04
N GLY A 158 2.25 31.61 -11.70
CA GLY A 158 1.27 32.13 -12.63
C GLY A 158 0.15 32.78 -11.83
N LEU A 159 -0.08 34.06 -12.11
CA LEU A 159 -1.19 34.91 -11.66
C LEU A 159 -1.00 35.66 -10.34
N LEU A 160 -0.64 36.94 -10.51
CA LEU A 160 -1.09 38.02 -9.64
C LEU A 160 -2.58 38.31 -9.95
N PRO A 161 -3.44 38.51 -8.95
CA PRO A 161 -4.77 39.08 -9.19
C PRO A 161 -4.61 40.50 -9.76
N GLY A 162 -4.94 40.70 -11.05
CA GLY A 162 -4.95 42.01 -11.71
C GLY A 162 -4.00 42.24 -12.89
N GLY A 163 -3.22 41.24 -13.34
CA GLY A 163 -2.38 41.36 -14.54
C GLY A 163 -3.06 40.84 -15.82
N PRO A 164 -2.72 41.36 -17.03
CA PRO A 164 -3.24 40.81 -18.28
C PRO A 164 -2.81 39.35 -18.43
N ALA A 165 -3.78 38.48 -18.72
CA ALA A 165 -3.61 37.03 -18.74
C ALA A 165 -2.60 36.60 -19.83
N PRO A 166 -1.57 35.79 -19.52
CA PRO A 166 -0.85 35.06 -20.54
C PRO A 166 -1.69 33.85 -20.97
N GLN A 167 -1.84 33.73 -22.28
CA GLN A 167 -2.61 32.71 -22.96
C GLN A 167 -1.80 31.41 -22.99
N GLY A 168 -2.36 30.33 -22.45
CA GLY A 168 -1.92 28.98 -22.75
C GLY A 168 -1.22 28.23 -21.62
N ASP A 169 -1.92 27.97 -20.52
CA ASP A 169 -1.67 26.74 -19.77
C ASP A 169 -2.81 25.75 -20.05
N PRO A 170 -2.50 24.49 -20.42
CA PRO A 170 -3.51 23.47 -20.61
C PRO A 170 -4.26 23.27 -19.28
N PRO A 171 -5.58 23.01 -19.30
CA PRO A 171 -6.32 22.79 -18.07
C PRO A 171 -5.65 21.65 -17.32
N LEU A 172 -5.33 21.94 -16.06
CA LEU A 172 -4.88 20.98 -15.07
C LEU A 172 -5.88 19.81 -15.06
N ARG A 173 -5.61 18.77 -15.86
CA ARG A 173 -6.38 17.51 -15.89
C ARG A 173 -6.27 16.85 -14.52
N PRO A 174 -7.35 16.76 -13.72
CA PRO A 174 -7.26 16.23 -12.36
C PRO A 174 -6.62 14.83 -12.38
N PRO A 175 -6.09 14.32 -11.25
CA PRO A 175 -5.62 12.94 -11.14
C PRO A 175 -6.82 11.98 -11.27
N SER A 176 -7.35 11.91 -12.47
CA SER A 176 -8.56 11.22 -12.89
C SER A 176 -8.30 9.73 -13.11
N HIS A 177 -7.02 9.35 -13.19
CA HIS A 177 -6.58 7.99 -13.49
C HIS A 177 -6.90 7.02 -12.36
N ALA A 178 -6.65 7.38 -11.11
CA ALA A 178 -6.84 6.45 -10.01
C ALA A 178 -8.34 6.24 -9.64
N PRO A 179 -9.20 7.27 -9.57
CA PRO A 179 -10.64 7.06 -9.38
C PRO A 179 -11.28 6.30 -10.53
N ARG A 180 -10.93 6.60 -11.79
CA ARG A 180 -11.39 5.81 -12.95
C ARG A 180 -10.89 4.37 -12.89
N GLY A 181 -9.65 4.19 -12.45
CA GLY A 181 -9.05 2.89 -12.25
C GLY A 181 -9.83 2.04 -11.26
N MET A 182 -10.42 2.65 -10.22
CA MET A 182 -11.18 1.99 -9.16
C MET A 182 -12.68 1.82 -9.46
N LEU A 183 -13.38 2.87 -9.88
CA LEU A 183 -14.84 2.88 -10.07
C LEU A 183 -15.30 2.64 -11.53
N GLY A 184 -14.40 2.80 -12.52
CA GLY A 184 -14.81 3.02 -13.92
C GLY A 184 -15.45 4.42 -14.13
N PRO A 185 -15.81 4.82 -15.37
CA PRO A 185 -16.55 6.06 -15.61
C PRO A 185 -18.08 5.87 -15.41
N PRO A 186 -18.88 6.87 -14.95
CA PRO A 186 -18.60 8.18 -14.36
C PRO A 186 -19.28 8.34 -12.97
N ALA A 187 -18.62 7.91 -11.88
CA ALA A 187 -19.14 8.13 -10.51
C ALA A 187 -18.45 9.30 -9.78
N VAL A 188 -17.53 10.01 -10.45
CA VAL A 188 -16.65 11.01 -9.82
C VAL A 188 -16.84 12.36 -10.50
N SER A 189 -17.42 13.30 -9.78
CA SER A 189 -17.52 14.70 -10.21
C SER A 189 -16.26 15.44 -9.79
N PHE A 190 -15.56 16.04 -10.75
CA PHE A 190 -14.43 16.93 -10.47
C PHE A 190 -14.95 18.36 -10.44
N THR A 191 -14.90 19.01 -9.28
CA THR A 191 -15.26 20.43 -9.15
C THR A 191 -13.99 21.23 -8.96
N HIS A 192 -13.69 22.11 -9.91
CA HIS A 192 -12.71 23.17 -9.69
C HIS A 192 -13.34 24.19 -8.74
N LEU A 193 -12.73 24.41 -7.57
CA LEU A 193 -13.00 25.60 -6.77
C LEU A 193 -12.34 26.78 -7.50
N PRO A 194 -13.09 27.82 -7.91
CA PRO A 194 -12.47 29.06 -8.32
C PRO A 194 -11.73 29.65 -7.11
N ALA A 195 -10.53 30.16 -7.36
CA ALA A 195 -9.76 30.93 -6.38
C ALA A 195 -10.47 32.24 -6.05
#